data_AF-A0A920A294-F1
#
_entry.id   AF-A0A920A294-F1
#
_cell.length_a   1.000
_cell.length_b   1.000
_cell.length_c   1.000
_cell.angle_alpha   90.00
_cell.angle_beta   90.00
_cell.angle_gamma   90.00
#
_symmetry.space_group_name_H-M   'P 1'
#
loop_
_entity.id
_entity.type
_entity.pdbx_description
1 polymer ?
#
loop_
_entity_poly.entity_id
_entity_poly.type
_entity_poly.pdbx_seq_one_letter_code
_entity_poly.pdbx_strand_id
1 'polypeptide(L)'
;MCIVQRWCFAFAGLSALGLSIFKNNYLNRLLTVGLYGFLIFGILFSSRQIFVQNLPIDELMSIGGCGMPFSTMVEYQGLFNALIMAYQGGPSCAEDGWRFIFNFAEWALIAFLGMIFLKTISALKQR
;
A
#
# COMPACT_ATOMS: atom_id res chain seq x y z
N MET A 1 -7.57 -0.03 5.34
CA MET A 1 -6.56 0.10 4.25
C MET A 1 -5.12 0.22 4.75
N CYS A 2 -4.87 0.96 5.83
CA CYS A 2 -3.52 1.24 6.34
C CYS A 2 -2.67 0.00 6.63
N ILE A 3 -3.28 -1.08 7.16
CA ILE A 3 -2.55 -2.31 7.48
C ILE A 3 -1.95 -2.96 6.23
N VAL A 4 -2.67 -2.93 5.10
CA VAL A 4 -2.20 -3.48 3.83
C VAL A 4 -1.02 -2.64 3.31
N GLN A 5 -1.10 -1.31 3.43
CA GLN A 5 0.01 -0.42 3.09
C GLN A 5 1.25 -0.69 3.96
N ARG A 6 1.09 -0.96 5.26
CA ARG A 6 2.20 -1.33 6.15
C ARG A 6 2.91 -2.60 5.67
N TRP A 7 2.15 -3.61 5.27
CA TRP A 7 2.72 -4.82 4.68
C TRP A 7 3.44 -4.53 3.35
N CYS A 8 2.89 -3.65 2.50
CA CYS A 8 3.55 -3.23 1.27
C CYS A 8 4.90 -2.55 1.54
N PHE A 9 4.96 -1.64 2.51
CA PHE A 9 6.22 -1.02 2.94
C PHE A 9 7.21 -2.05 3.48
N ALA A 10 6.77 -2.98 4.33
CA ALA A 10 7.63 -4.01 4.89
C ALA A 10 8.24 -4.91 3.80
N PHE A 11 7.42 -5.41 2.87
CA PHE A 11 7.89 -6.28 1.78
C PHE A 11 8.72 -5.52 0.73
N ALA A 12 8.39 -4.26 0.45
CA ALA A 12 9.25 -3.42 -0.39
C ALA A 12 10.62 -3.18 0.27
N GLY A 13 10.65 -2.91 1.58
CA GLY A 13 11.89 -2.75 2.35
C GLY A 13 12.74 -4.03 2.35
N LEU A 14 12.12 -5.18 2.61
CA LEU A 14 12.79 -6.49 2.55
C LEU A 14 13.35 -6.77 1.15
N SER A 15 12.60 -6.45 0.10
CA SER A 15 13.05 -6.62 -1.29
C SER A 15 14.23 -5.71 -1.61
N ALA A 16 14.20 -4.46 -1.14
CA ALA A 16 15.29 -3.50 -1.30
C ALA A 16 16.57 -3.92 -0.55
N LEU A 17 16.43 -4.46 0.68
CA LEU A 17 17.55 -5.01 1.44
C LEU A 17 18.14 -6.24 0.76
N GLY A 18 17.28 -7.15 0.27
CA GLY A 18 17.72 -8.32 -0.49
C GLY A 18 18.55 -7.95 -1.71
N LEU A 19 18.13 -6.93 -2.48
CA LEU A 19 18.89 -6.42 -3.63
C LEU A 19 20.28 -5.89 -3.26
N SER A 20 20.47 -5.42 -2.03
CA SER A 20 21.77 -4.93 -1.55
C SER A 20 22.70 -6.06 -1.11
N ILE A 21 22.16 -7.20 -0.66
CA ILE A 21 22.93 -8.32 -0.09
C ILE A 21 23.29 -9.33 -1.17
N PHE A 22 22.34 -9.67 -2.04
CA PHE A 22 22.52 -10.73 -3.02
C PHE A 22 23.11 -10.22 -4.33
N LYS A 23 24.12 -10.94 -4.85
CA LYS A 23 24.75 -10.67 -6.17
C LYS A 23 24.27 -11.60 -7.28
N ASN A 24 23.30 -12.47 -7.00
CA ASN A 24 22.78 -13.41 -7.99
C ASN A 24 21.81 -12.72 -8.95
N ASN A 25 22.09 -12.77 -10.26
CA ASN A 25 21.27 -12.14 -11.30
C ASN A 25 19.80 -12.60 -11.30
N TYR A 26 19.54 -13.89 -11.08
CA TYR A 26 18.16 -14.40 -11.06
C TYR A 26 17.38 -13.83 -9.86
N LEU A 27 17.99 -13.89 -8.67
CA LEU A 27 17.38 -13.40 -7.44
C LEU A 27 17.18 -11.87 -7.49
N ASN A 28 18.14 -11.13 -8.03
CA ASN A 28 18.01 -9.68 -8.20
C ASN A 28 16.86 -9.31 -9.13
N ARG A 29 16.64 -10.07 -10.21
CA ARG A 29 15.48 -9.85 -11.07
C ARG A 29 14.17 -10.12 -10.34
N LEU A 30 14.09 -11.21 -9.58
CA LEU A 30 12.91 -11.56 -8.79
C LEU A 30 12.58 -10.49 -7.75
N LEU A 31 13.58 -10.06 -6.97
CA LEU A 31 13.44 -9.03 -5.94
C LEU A 31 13.09 -7.67 -6.52
N THR A 32 13.60 -7.33 -7.71
CA THR A 32 13.25 -6.09 -8.41
C THR A 32 11.79 -6.10 -8.83
N VAL A 33 11.31 -7.20 -9.43
CA VAL A 33 9.88 -7.35 -9.81
C VAL A 33 8.99 -7.31 -8.58
N GLY A 34 9.36 -8.03 -7.51
CA GLY A 34 8.65 -8.01 -6.23
C GLY A 34 8.57 -6.60 -5.64
N LEU A 35 9.68 -5.88 -5.60
CA LEU A 35 9.75 -4.50 -5.14
C LEU A 35 8.78 -3.59 -5.90
N TYR A 36 8.83 -3.56 -7.24
CA TYR A 36 7.89 -2.76 -8.02
C TYR A 36 6.44 -3.20 -7.81
N GLY A 37 6.19 -4.51 -7.70
CA GLY A 37 4.86 -5.06 -7.40
C GLY A 37 4.28 -4.52 -6.09
N PHE A 38 5.04 -4.58 -4.99
CA PHE A 38 4.60 -4.06 -3.69
C PHE A 38 4.43 -2.54 -3.69
N LEU A 39 5.30 -1.80 -4.40
CA LEU A 39 5.18 -0.35 -4.52
C LEU A 39 3.91 0.05 -5.28
N ILE A 40 3.62 -0.60 -6.41
CA ILE A 40 2.40 -0.34 -7.20
C ILE A 40 1.15 -0.71 -6.40
N PHE A 41 1.17 -1.84 -5.69
CA PHE A 41 0.05 -2.24 -4.84
C PHE A 41 -0.19 -1.24 -3.69
N GLY A 42 0.90 -0.72 -3.09
CA GLY A 42 0.84 0.34 -2.10
C GLY A 42 0.24 1.64 -2.65
N ILE A 43 0.57 2.02 -3.89
CA ILE A 43 -0.04 3.17 -4.57
C ILE A 43 -1.53 2.97 -4.75
N LEU A 44 -1.97 1.81 -5.25
CA LEU A 44 -3.40 1.51 -5.44
C LEU A 44 -4.21 1.64 -4.14
N PHE A 45 -3.69 1.09 -3.05
CA PHE A 45 -4.35 1.18 -1.73
C PHE A 45 -4.32 2.59 -1.14
N SER A 46 -3.23 3.34 -1.31
CA SER A 46 -3.15 4.73 -0.83
C SER A 46 -4.03 5.68 -1.63
N SER A 47 -4.08 5.54 -2.96
CA SER A 47 -4.99 6.32 -3.80
C SER A 47 -6.46 6.05 -3.45
N ARG A 48 -6.82 4.78 -3.19
CA ARG A 48 -8.19 4.46 -2.74
C ARG A 48 -8.50 5.00 -1.36
N GLN A 49 -7.53 4.98 -0.46
CA GLN A 49 -7.73 5.54 0.85
C GLN A 49 -7.97 7.05 0.80
N ILE A 50 -7.21 7.79 0.00
CA ILE A 50 -7.41 9.22 -0.23
C ILE A 50 -8.80 9.47 -0.83
N PHE A 51 -9.24 8.63 -1.78
CA PHE A 51 -10.58 8.73 -2.34
C PHE A 51 -11.66 8.58 -1.25
N VAL A 52 -11.58 7.52 -0.44
CA VAL A 52 -12.54 7.26 0.64
C VAL A 52 -12.53 8.37 1.69
N GLN A 53 -11.38 8.93 2.05
CA GLN A 53 -11.28 10.03 3.02
C GLN A 53 -11.87 11.36 2.53
N ASN A 54 -12.02 11.53 1.22
CA ASN A 54 -12.62 12.73 0.63
C ASN A 54 -14.11 12.57 0.28
N LEU A 55 -14.69 11.38 0.48
CA LEU A 55 -16.11 11.16 0.24
C LEU A 55 -16.97 11.80 1.35
N PRO A 56 -18.18 12.29 1.01
CA PRO A 56 -19.12 12.79 1.99
C PRO A 56 -19.72 11.64 2.83
N ILE A 57 -20.21 11.99 4.02
CA ILE A 57 -20.59 11.02 5.06
C ILE A 57 -21.77 10.13 4.62
N ASP A 58 -22.70 10.68 3.84
CA ASP A 58 -23.86 9.98 3.27
C ASP A 58 -23.45 8.86 2.30
N GLU A 59 -22.50 9.13 1.40
CA GLU A 59 -21.93 8.10 0.51
C GLU A 59 -21.04 7.11 1.27
N LEU A 60 -20.28 7.56 2.27
CA LEU A 60 -19.46 6.68 3.11
C LEU A 60 -20.29 5.61 3.83
N MET A 61 -21.47 5.96 4.33
CA MET A 61 -22.40 5.01 4.96
C MET A 61 -22.99 4.00 3.98
N SER A 62 -23.02 4.33 2.68
CA SER A 62 -23.44 3.41 1.61
C SER A 62 -22.36 2.40 1.21
N ILE A 63 -21.08 2.74 1.43
CA ILE A 63 -19.95 1.84 1.24
C ILE A 63 -19.91 0.89 2.44
N GLY A 64 -20.76 -0.15 2.39
CA GLY A 64 -20.92 -1.18 3.42
C GLY A 64 -19.72 -2.13 3.59
N GLY A 65 -18.51 -1.69 3.28
CA GLY A 65 -17.29 -2.44 3.54
C GLY A 65 -16.71 -2.05 4.89
N CYS A 66 -16.26 -3.01 5.68
CA CYS A 66 -15.26 -2.81 6.72
C CYS A 66 -15.58 -1.84 7.88
N GLY A 67 -16.46 -2.28 8.79
CA GLY A 67 -16.47 -1.82 10.19
C GLY A 67 -15.55 -2.62 11.12
N MET A 68 -15.01 -3.76 10.66
CA MET A 68 -14.26 -4.71 11.48
C MET A 68 -12.74 -4.65 11.15
N PRO A 69 -11.84 -4.85 12.14
CA PRO A 69 -10.40 -4.93 11.88
C PRO A 69 -10.03 -5.98 10.80
N PHE A 70 -8.94 -5.75 10.08
CA PHE A 70 -8.51 -6.64 8.99
C PHE A 70 -8.22 -8.07 9.45
N SER A 71 -7.73 -8.27 10.68
CA SER A 71 -7.42 -9.60 11.21
C SER A 71 -8.66 -10.50 11.26
N THR A 72 -9.79 -9.96 11.69
CA THR A 72 -11.04 -10.72 11.77
C THR A 72 -11.63 -10.98 10.38
N MET A 73 -11.41 -10.07 9.43
CA MET A 73 -11.80 -10.30 8.04
C MET A 73 -11.07 -11.49 7.43
N VAL A 74 -9.77 -11.60 7.70
CA VAL A 74 -8.96 -12.72 7.23
C VAL A 74 -9.43 -14.03 7.87
N GLU A 75 -9.80 -14.00 9.15
CA GLU A 75 -10.30 -15.18 9.88
C GLU A 75 -11.65 -15.67 9.34
N TYR A 76 -12.62 -14.78 9.14
CA TYR A 76 -13.96 -15.16 8.71
C TYR A 76 -14.12 -15.39 7.21
N GLN A 77 -13.40 -14.63 6.38
CA GLN A 77 -13.62 -14.63 4.92
C GLN A 77 -12.39 -15.03 4.10
N GLY A 78 -11.25 -15.29 4.76
CA GLY A 78 -9.99 -15.63 4.11
C GLY A 78 -9.22 -14.41 3.59
N LEU A 79 -7.93 -14.62 3.31
CA LEU A 79 -7.00 -13.54 2.95
C LEU A 79 -7.39 -12.76 1.69
N PHE A 80 -7.78 -13.47 0.62
CA PHE A 80 -8.11 -12.82 -0.65
C PHE A 80 -9.39 -11.98 -0.54
N ASN A 81 -10.42 -12.50 0.10
CA ASN A 81 -11.66 -11.74 0.26
C ASN A 81 -11.47 -10.57 1.22
N ALA A 82 -10.67 -10.76 2.28
CA ALA A 82 -10.29 -9.68 3.19
C ALA A 82 -9.54 -8.54 2.47
N LEU A 83 -8.67 -8.85 1.50
CA LEU A 83 -7.99 -7.84 0.69
C LEU A 83 -8.97 -7.07 -0.21
N ILE A 84 -9.91 -7.76 -0.85
CA ILE A 84 -10.93 -7.13 -1.70
C ILE A 84 -11.82 -6.20 -0.85
N MET A 85 -12.29 -6.67 0.29
CA MET A 85 -13.07 -5.87 1.23
C MET A 85 -12.28 -4.69 1.78
N ALA A 86 -11.01 -4.90 2.11
CA ALA A 86 -10.12 -3.82 2.54
C ALA A 86 -9.92 -2.77 1.45
N TYR A 87 -9.95 -3.16 0.16
CA TYR A 87 -9.84 -2.26 -0.98
C TYR A 87 -11.15 -1.52 -1.30
N GLN A 88 -12.30 -2.12 -1.03
CA GLN A 88 -13.60 -1.44 -1.11
C GLN A 88 -13.69 -0.28 -0.11
N GLY A 89 -12.99 -0.41 1.02
CA GLY A 89 -12.95 0.62 2.04
C GLY A 89 -14.17 0.57 2.95
N GLY A 90 -14.27 1.55 3.84
CA GLY A 90 -15.27 1.60 4.89
C GLY A 90 -15.17 2.85 5.75
N PRO A 91 -16.15 3.08 6.64
CA PRO A 91 -16.14 4.23 7.55
C PRO A 91 -14.87 4.27 8.42
N SER A 92 -14.41 3.10 8.89
CA SER A 92 -13.17 2.96 9.67
C SER A 92 -11.89 3.33 8.89
N CYS A 93 -11.94 3.31 7.56
CA CYS A 93 -10.82 3.70 6.70
C CYS A 93 -10.85 5.18 6.31
N ALA A 94 -12.00 5.84 6.50
CA ALA A 94 -12.22 7.26 6.25
C ALA A 94 -11.78 8.13 7.45
N GLU A 95 -11.56 7.52 8.62
CA GLU A 95 -11.08 8.27 9.79
C GLU A 95 -9.74 8.94 9.51
N ASP A 96 -9.77 10.28 9.57
CA ASP A 96 -8.60 11.11 9.54
C ASP A 96 -7.87 10.97 10.88
N GLY A 97 -6.73 10.27 10.84
CA GLY A 97 -5.84 10.20 12.00
C GLY A 97 -5.04 11.49 12.13
N TRP A 98 -3.80 11.44 11.65
CA TRP A 98 -2.85 12.56 11.75
C TRP A 98 -2.78 13.36 10.45
N ARG A 99 -2.89 14.69 10.55
CA ARG A 99 -2.71 15.63 9.44
C ARG A 99 -1.53 16.56 9.71
N PHE A 100 -0.54 16.54 8.82
CA PHE A 100 0.56 17.50 8.80
C PHE A 100 0.82 17.91 7.37
N ILE A 101 0.31 19.08 6.98
CA ILE A 101 0.19 19.55 5.59
C ILE A 101 -0.73 18.64 4.77
N PHE A 102 -0.36 17.37 4.64
CA PHE A 102 -1.10 16.29 4.02
C PHE A 102 -1.58 15.26 5.07
N ASN A 103 -2.58 14.48 4.69
CA ASN A 103 -3.04 13.33 5.47
C ASN A 103 -2.00 12.21 5.42
N PHE A 104 -2.04 11.28 6.37
CA PHE A 104 -1.09 10.16 6.39
C PHE A 104 -1.18 9.29 5.11
N ALA A 105 -2.37 9.16 4.52
CA ALA A 105 -2.57 8.40 3.28
C ALA A 105 -1.87 9.07 2.08
N GLU A 106 -1.90 10.40 2.02
CA GLU A 106 -1.21 11.21 1.01
C GLU A 106 0.30 11.13 1.18
N TRP A 107 0.80 11.22 2.43
CA TRP A 107 2.22 10.99 2.72
C TRP A 107 2.68 9.59 2.31
N ALA A 108 1.85 8.56 2.54
CA ALA A 108 2.14 7.21 2.09
C ALA A 108 2.25 7.14 0.56
N LEU A 109 1.33 7.77 -0.17
CA LEU A 109 1.36 7.83 -1.63
C LEU A 109 2.64 8.51 -2.14
N ILE A 110 3.01 9.66 -1.57
CA ILE A 110 4.25 10.38 -1.91
C ILE A 110 5.47 9.48 -1.68
N ALA A 111 5.52 8.74 -0.56
CA ALA A 111 6.61 7.84 -0.26
C ALA A 111 6.72 6.69 -1.28
N PHE A 112 5.60 6.07 -1.67
CA PHE A 112 5.61 5.02 -2.68
C PHE A 112 6.08 5.53 -4.05
N LEU A 113 5.57 6.68 -4.50
CA LEU A 113 6.02 7.31 -5.75
C LEU A 113 7.50 7.69 -5.69
N GLY A 114 7.95 8.27 -4.57
CA GLY A 114 9.35 8.63 -4.34
C GLY A 114 10.28 7.42 -4.43
N MET A 115 9.90 6.29 -3.83
CA MET A 115 10.69 5.05 -3.91
C MET A 115 10.76 4.49 -5.34
N ILE A 116 9.65 4.50 -6.09
CA ILE A 116 9.66 4.11 -7.52
C ILE A 116 10.60 5.02 -8.29
N PHE A 117 10.48 6.34 -8.13
CA PHE A 117 11.29 7.32 -8.83
C PHE A 117 12.79 7.13 -8.56
N LEU A 118 13.17 6.99 -7.29
CA LEU A 118 14.56 6.76 -6.89
C LEU A 118 15.12 5.46 -7.47
N LYS A 119 14.33 4.38 -7.48
CA LYS A 119 14.76 3.11 -8.05
C LYS A 119 14.90 3.16 -9.57
N THR A 120 13.98 3.83 -10.27
CA THR A 120 14.08 4.04 -11.71
C THR A 120 15.30 4.87 -12.07
N ILE A 121 15.59 5.97 -11.36
CA ILE A 121 16.80 6.77 -11.58
C ILE A 121 18.06 5.93 -11.34
N SER A 122 18.11 5.18 -10.24
CA SER A 122 19.26 4.33 -9.94
C SER A 122 19.49 3.27 -11.01
N ALA A 123 18.42 2.72 -11.59
CA ALA A 123 18.50 1.74 -12.68
C ALA A 123 18.95 2.39 -14.00
N LEU A 124 18.51 3.62 -14.28
CA LEU A 124 18.96 4.39 -15.45
C LEU A 124 20.44 4.76 -15.36
N LYS A 125 20.93 5.14 -14.17
CA LYS A 125 22.34 5.50 -13.95
C LYS A 125 23.31 4.32 -14.08
N GLN A 126 22.82 3.09 -13.92
CA GLN A 126 23.65 1.88 -14.03
C GLN A 126 23.78 1.34 -15.46
N ARG A 127 23.01 1.88 -16.42
CA ARG A 127 23.20 1.63 -17.85
C ARG A 127 24.20 2.61 -18.44
#